data_AF-A0A841WHY8-F1
#
_entry.id   AF-A0A841WHY8-F1
#
_cell.length_a   1.000
_cell.length_b   1.000
_cell.length_c   1.000
_cell.angle_alpha   90.00
_cell.angle_beta   90.00
_cell.angle_gamma   90.00
#
_symmetry.space_group_name_H-M   'P 1'
#
loop_
_entity.id
_entity.type
_entity.pdbx_description
1 polymer ?
#
loop_
_entity_poly.entity_id
_entity_poly.type
_entity_poly.pdbx_seq_one_letter_code
_entity_poly.pdbx_strand_id
1 'polypeptide(L)'
;MAIKEINPHHFEIFAGKQLIAYISYDNGEFVTQPWVVMVNGNEIFRYTTFARCHRFIQWHYKDGTLPLPAPAQFTEVPTIAEISFYDQEALVNGELVASISFDDENHENLYWRVLVNNKEIFRDITPERCQSYIKQQYQQCTLPVQEPFEEPCTTGNEIMAQIATECEKQGLELLDDGIYRDDAGL
;
A
#
# COMPACT_ATOMS: atom_id res chain seq x y z
N MET A 1 -1.01 -21.49 -16.23
CA MET A 1 -1.34 -20.44 -15.26
C MET A 1 -1.48 -21.07 -13.89
N ALA A 2 -1.02 -20.38 -12.85
CA ALA A 2 -1.22 -20.75 -11.46
C ALA A 2 -2.14 -19.74 -10.78
N ILE A 3 -2.92 -20.21 -9.81
CA ILE A 3 -3.76 -19.35 -8.96
C ILE A 3 -3.14 -19.36 -7.57
N LYS A 4 -2.99 -18.19 -6.97
CA LYS A 4 -2.64 -18.03 -5.57
C LYS A 4 -3.80 -17.36 -4.86
N GLU A 5 -4.42 -18.08 -3.94
CA GLU A 5 -5.43 -17.50 -3.06
C GLU A 5 -4.73 -16.65 -2.01
N ILE A 6 -5.12 -15.38 -1.92
CA ILE A 6 -4.66 -14.47 -0.87
C ILE A 6 -5.64 -14.55 0.30
N ASN A 7 -6.93 -14.48 -0.01
CA ASN A 7 -8.04 -14.76 0.91
C ASN A 7 -9.27 -15.23 0.08
N PRO A 8 -10.39 -15.62 0.72
CA PRO A 8 -11.57 -16.11 -0.01
C PRO A 8 -12.20 -15.12 -1.00
N HIS A 9 -11.83 -13.84 -0.92
CA HIS A 9 -12.34 -12.75 -1.75
C HIS A 9 -11.26 -12.16 -2.69
N HIS A 10 -10.04 -12.71 -2.72
CA HIS A 10 -8.95 -12.17 -3.52
C HIS A 10 -7.97 -13.25 -3.99
N PHE A 11 -7.73 -13.30 -5.29
CA PHE A 11 -6.92 -14.33 -5.95
C PHE A 11 -5.97 -13.69 -6.96
N GLU A 12 -4.70 -14.06 -6.90
CA GLU A 12 -3.68 -13.65 -7.86
C GLU A 12 -3.49 -14.73 -8.93
N ILE A 13 -3.33 -14.31 -10.19
CA ILE A 13 -3.23 -15.20 -11.35
C ILE A 13 -1.87 -15.02 -12.02
N PHE A 14 -1.08 -16.09 -12.04
CA PHE A 14 0.29 -16.09 -12.52
C PHE A 14 0.47 -16.85 -13.84
N ALA A 15 1.27 -16.29 -14.75
CA ALA A 15 1.84 -16.99 -15.89
C ALA A 15 3.36 -17.15 -15.67
N GLY A 16 3.80 -18.36 -15.33
CA GLY A 16 5.16 -18.56 -14.83
C GLY A 16 5.33 -17.83 -13.49
N LYS A 17 6.29 -16.91 -13.41
CA LYS A 17 6.54 -16.07 -12.22
C LYS A 17 5.88 -14.68 -12.29
N GLN A 18 5.28 -14.32 -13.42
CA GLN A 18 4.67 -13.00 -13.62
C GLN A 18 3.21 -13.00 -13.16
N LEU A 19 2.85 -12.01 -12.33
CA LEU A 19 1.48 -11.72 -11.95
C LEU A 19 0.77 -11.02 -13.12
N ILE A 20 -0.10 -11.75 -13.82
CA ILE A 20 -0.73 -11.25 -15.05
C ILE A 20 -2.11 -10.62 -14.82
N ALA A 21 -2.80 -11.00 -13.74
CA ALA A 21 -4.10 -10.45 -13.36
C ALA A 21 -4.41 -10.84 -11.91
N TYR A 22 -5.40 -10.20 -11.31
CA TYR A 22 -5.98 -10.61 -10.04
C TYR A 22 -7.50 -10.56 -10.10
N ILE A 23 -8.16 -11.43 -9.34
CA ILE A 23 -9.61 -11.50 -9.21
C ILE A 23 -9.96 -11.08 -7.79
N SER A 24 -10.81 -10.07 -7.65
CA SER A 24 -11.25 -9.57 -6.36
C SER A 24 -12.77 -9.61 -6.27
N TYR A 25 -13.30 -9.83 -5.08
CA TYR A 25 -14.69 -9.56 -4.76
C TYR A 25 -14.87 -8.05 -4.52
N ASP A 26 -15.98 -7.50 -4.99
CA ASP A 26 -16.46 -6.14 -4.79
C ASP A 26 -17.61 -6.19 -3.78
N ASN A 27 -17.36 -5.63 -2.60
CA ASN A 27 -18.31 -5.57 -1.49
C ASN A 27 -19.24 -4.35 -1.55
N GLY A 28 -19.24 -3.60 -2.66
CA GLY A 28 -20.13 -2.47 -2.86
C GLY A 28 -21.61 -2.83 -2.74
N GLU A 29 -22.42 -1.86 -2.32
CA GLU A 29 -23.86 -2.06 -2.22
C GLU A 29 -24.50 -2.32 -3.59
N PHE A 30 -25.47 -3.23 -3.64
CA PHE A 30 -26.25 -3.59 -4.83
C PHE A 30 -25.43 -4.12 -6.03
N VAL A 31 -24.20 -4.59 -5.80
CA VAL A 31 -23.37 -5.18 -6.85
C VAL A 31 -23.87 -6.59 -7.21
N THR A 32 -24.47 -6.73 -8.39
CA THR A 32 -25.00 -8.02 -8.89
C THR A 32 -23.91 -8.93 -9.49
N GLN A 33 -22.78 -8.35 -9.88
CA GLN A 33 -21.63 -9.04 -10.46
C GLN A 33 -20.37 -8.71 -9.65
N PRO A 34 -20.23 -9.28 -8.44
CA PRO A 34 -19.23 -8.82 -7.48
C PRO A 34 -17.81 -9.29 -7.78
N TRP A 35 -17.62 -10.29 -8.64
CA TRP A 35 -16.28 -10.76 -8.96
C TRP A 35 -15.71 -9.94 -10.11
N VAL A 36 -14.63 -9.21 -9.87
CA VAL A 36 -13.94 -8.38 -10.86
C VAL A 36 -12.60 -8.98 -11.23
N VAL A 37 -12.21 -8.87 -12.49
CA VAL A 37 -10.87 -9.16 -13.01
C VAL A 37 -10.16 -7.82 -13.18
N MET A 38 -8.99 -7.71 -12.58
CA MET A 38 -8.19 -6.51 -12.54
C MET A 38 -6.80 -6.74 -13.15
N VAL A 39 -6.30 -5.75 -13.88
CA VAL A 39 -4.92 -5.69 -14.40
C VAL A 39 -4.42 -4.26 -14.24
N ASN A 40 -3.26 -4.10 -13.61
CA ASN A 40 -2.61 -2.81 -13.36
C ASN A 40 -3.56 -1.81 -12.67
N GLY A 41 -4.38 -2.26 -11.72
CA GLY A 41 -5.34 -1.40 -11.02
C GLY A 41 -6.63 -1.12 -11.79
N ASN A 42 -6.76 -1.59 -13.04
CA ASN A 42 -7.93 -1.34 -13.87
C ASN A 42 -8.83 -2.57 -13.93
N GLU A 43 -10.13 -2.35 -13.82
CA GLU A 43 -11.12 -3.39 -14.09
C GLU A 43 -11.23 -3.64 -15.60
N ILE A 44 -11.12 -4.91 -15.99
CA ILE A 44 -11.24 -5.33 -17.40
C ILE A 44 -12.41 -6.26 -17.64
N PHE A 45 -12.93 -6.89 -16.59
CA PHE A 45 -14.11 -7.75 -16.67
C PHE A 45 -14.75 -7.93 -15.30
N ARG A 46 -16.07 -8.16 -15.26
CA ARG A 46 -16.79 -8.53 -14.04
C ARG A 46 -17.85 -9.61 -14.29
N TYR A 47 -18.15 -10.39 -13.26
CA TYR A 47 -19.19 -11.40 -13.33
C TYR A 47 -19.73 -11.82 -11.95
N THR A 48 -20.79 -12.63 -11.96
CA THR A 48 -21.47 -13.12 -10.75
C THR A 48 -20.67 -14.15 -9.95
N THR A 49 -19.63 -14.77 -10.53
CA THR A 49 -18.88 -15.86 -9.88
C THR A 49 -17.40 -15.80 -10.21
N PHE A 50 -16.57 -16.14 -9.22
CA PHE A 50 -15.13 -16.32 -9.38
C PHE A 50 -14.79 -17.21 -10.58
N ALA A 51 -15.48 -18.36 -10.73
CA ALA A 51 -15.22 -19.33 -11.78
C ALA A 51 -15.37 -18.75 -13.19
N ARG A 52 -16.29 -17.80 -13.39
CA ARG A 52 -16.50 -17.12 -14.66
C ARG A 52 -15.40 -16.11 -14.97
N CYS A 53 -14.97 -15.35 -13.97
CA CYS A 53 -13.82 -14.45 -14.06
C CYS A 53 -12.53 -15.22 -14.35
N HIS A 54 -12.29 -16.31 -13.63
CA HIS A 54 -11.14 -17.17 -13.90
C HIS A 54 -11.17 -17.77 -15.30
N ARG A 55 -12.34 -18.23 -15.77
CA ARG A 55 -12.49 -18.75 -17.14
C ARG A 55 -12.30 -17.69 -18.21
N PHE A 56 -12.75 -16.46 -17.98
CA PHE A 56 -12.47 -15.31 -18.84
C PHE A 56 -10.95 -15.15 -19.02
N ILE A 57 -10.18 -15.11 -17.92
CA ILE A 57 -8.72 -14.97 -17.98
C ILE A 57 -8.10 -16.13 -18.77
N GLN A 58 -8.48 -17.37 -18.50
CA GLN A 58 -7.92 -18.54 -19.20
C GLN A 58 -8.12 -18.48 -20.72
N TRP A 59 -9.32 -18.09 -21.16
CA TRP A 59 -9.65 -18.00 -22.57
C TRP A 59 -8.90 -16.84 -23.25
N HIS A 60 -9.01 -15.65 -22.69
CA HIS A 60 -8.40 -14.44 -23.26
C HIS A 60 -6.87 -14.47 -23.17
N TYR A 61 -6.29 -15.20 -22.21
CA TYR A 61 -4.85 -15.44 -22.18
C TYR A 61 -4.42 -16.37 -23.32
N LYS A 62 -5.18 -17.44 -23.58
CA LYS A 62 -4.86 -18.42 -24.63
C LYS A 62 -4.99 -17.85 -26.04
N ASP A 63 -5.96 -16.97 -26.26
CA ASP A 63 -6.18 -16.33 -27.56
C ASP A 63 -5.35 -15.04 -27.77
N GLY A 64 -4.63 -14.58 -26.74
CA GLY A 64 -3.77 -13.39 -26.78
C GLY A 64 -4.51 -12.05 -26.68
N THR A 65 -5.78 -12.04 -26.28
CA THR A 65 -6.61 -10.82 -26.18
C THR A 65 -6.76 -10.28 -24.75
N LEU A 66 -6.25 -10.99 -23.73
CA LEU A 66 -6.19 -10.46 -22.37
C LEU A 66 -5.24 -9.24 -22.34
N PRO A 67 -5.66 -8.07 -21.81
CA PRO A 67 -4.79 -6.92 -21.66
C PRO A 67 -3.76 -7.21 -20.58
N LEU A 68 -2.60 -7.75 -20.96
CA LEU A 68 -1.54 -8.15 -20.04
C LEU A 68 -0.76 -6.94 -19.52
N PRO A 69 -0.22 -7.02 -18.28
CA PRO A 69 0.84 -6.13 -17.85
C PRO A 69 2.04 -6.19 -18.81
N ALA A 70 2.88 -5.16 -18.80
CA ALA A 70 4.15 -5.22 -19.50
C ALA A 70 4.99 -6.42 -19.00
N PRO A 71 5.86 -7.00 -19.83
CA PRO A 71 6.69 -8.14 -19.43
C PRO A 71 7.45 -7.85 -18.12
N ALA A 72 7.47 -8.84 -17.22
CA ALA A 72 8.15 -8.68 -15.94
C ALA A 72 9.66 -8.45 -16.15
N GLN A 73 10.17 -7.34 -15.62
CA GLN A 73 11.58 -7.01 -15.51
C GLN A 73 12.20 -7.65 -14.24
N PHE A 74 11.41 -7.79 -13.17
CA PHE A 74 11.81 -8.50 -11.96
C PHE A 74 11.02 -9.80 -11.79
N THR A 75 11.73 -10.89 -11.45
CA THR A 75 11.09 -12.18 -11.15
C THR A 75 10.58 -12.28 -9.72
N GLU A 76 11.06 -11.40 -8.84
CA GLU A 76 10.66 -11.32 -7.45
C GLU A 76 9.28 -10.65 -7.35
N VAL A 77 8.52 -11.09 -6.35
CA VAL A 77 7.21 -10.52 -6.02
C VAL A 77 7.35 -9.95 -4.61
N PRO A 78 7.01 -8.67 -4.38
CA PRO A 78 7.02 -8.10 -3.05
C PRO A 78 6.24 -8.96 -2.05
N THR A 79 6.85 -9.18 -0.89
CA THR A 79 6.19 -9.80 0.26
C THR A 79 5.43 -8.73 1.01
N ILE A 80 4.22 -9.03 1.46
CA ILE A 80 3.41 -8.09 2.22
C ILE A 80 3.59 -8.40 3.71
N ALA A 81 4.05 -7.41 4.46
CA ALA A 81 4.10 -7.43 5.91
C ALA A 81 2.90 -6.63 6.45
N GLU A 82 2.11 -7.24 7.32
CA GLU A 82 1.09 -6.53 8.08
C GLU A 82 1.76 -5.87 9.28
N ILE A 83 1.69 -4.53 9.35
CA ILE A 83 2.23 -3.75 10.46
C ILE A 83 1.12 -3.54 11.50
N SER A 84 -0.06 -3.17 11.01
CA SER A 84 -1.28 -3.00 11.79
C SER A 84 -2.48 -3.43 10.96
N PHE A 85 -3.68 -3.40 11.55
CA PHE A 85 -4.89 -3.61 10.77
C PHE A 85 -5.07 -2.57 9.64
N TYR A 86 -4.52 -1.36 9.81
CA TYR A 86 -4.68 -0.24 8.88
C TYR A 86 -3.45 0.04 8.02
N ASP A 87 -2.32 -0.62 8.30
CA ASP A 87 -1.03 -0.35 7.67
C ASP A 87 -0.31 -1.63 7.27
N GLN A 88 0.19 -1.65 6.04
CA GLN A 88 0.97 -2.75 5.49
C GLN A 88 2.16 -2.23 4.72
N GLU A 89 3.19 -3.07 4.62
CA GLU A 89 4.40 -2.77 3.87
C GLU A 89 4.63 -3.83 2.80
N ALA A 90 4.96 -3.37 1.59
CA ALA A 90 5.48 -4.23 0.54
C ALA A 90 7.01 -4.21 0.61
N LEU A 91 7.59 -5.39 0.81
CA LEU A 91 9.02 -5.57 1.02
C LEU A 91 9.64 -6.45 -0.07
N VAL A 92 10.84 -6.10 -0.51
CA VAL A 92 11.67 -6.94 -1.38
C VAL A 92 13.03 -7.10 -0.74
N ASN A 93 13.43 -8.35 -0.48
CA ASN A 93 14.68 -8.67 0.25
C ASN A 93 14.80 -7.96 1.62
N GLY A 94 13.66 -7.66 2.25
CA GLY A 94 13.59 -6.94 3.53
C GLY A 94 13.58 -5.41 3.41
N GLU A 95 13.71 -4.85 2.20
CA GLU A 95 13.67 -3.41 1.95
C GLU A 95 12.26 -2.96 1.55
N LEU A 96 11.82 -1.82 2.08
CA LEU A 96 10.53 -1.20 1.76
C LEU A 96 10.51 -0.72 0.30
N VAL A 97 9.46 -1.08 -0.44
CA VAL A 97 9.23 -0.57 -1.81
C VAL A 97 7.94 0.24 -1.93
N ALA A 98 6.97 0.01 -1.05
CA ALA A 98 5.74 0.79 -0.93
C ALA A 98 5.05 0.48 0.40
N SER A 99 4.26 1.41 0.92
CA SER A 99 3.33 1.16 2.03
C SER A 99 1.89 1.23 1.55
N ILE A 100 1.02 0.57 2.29
CA ILE A 100 -0.43 0.62 2.12
C ILE A 100 -1.01 1.14 3.43
N SER A 101 -1.82 2.19 3.38
CA SER A 101 -2.50 2.74 4.56
C SER A 101 -3.98 2.96 4.32
N PHE A 102 -4.76 2.80 5.38
CA PHE A 102 -6.17 3.15 5.40
C PHE A 102 -6.33 4.68 5.50
N ASP A 103 -7.30 5.22 4.76
CA ASP A 103 -7.68 6.62 4.69
C ASP A 103 -9.09 6.76 5.28
N ASP A 104 -9.17 7.09 6.57
CA ASP A 104 -10.43 7.25 7.29
C ASP A 104 -11.07 8.64 7.09
N GLU A 105 -10.29 9.60 6.61
CA GLU A 105 -10.77 10.96 6.30
C GLU A 105 -11.52 11.00 4.96
N ASN A 106 -11.13 10.15 4.01
CA ASN A 106 -11.79 10.08 2.72
C ASN A 106 -13.05 9.19 2.80
N HIS A 107 -14.20 9.81 2.63
CA HIS A 107 -15.51 9.16 2.69
C HIS A 107 -15.90 8.46 1.37
N GLU A 108 -15.04 8.47 0.36
CA GLU A 108 -15.21 7.67 -0.85
C GLU A 108 -14.96 6.19 -0.57
N ASN A 109 -15.55 5.29 -1.35
CA ASN A 109 -15.38 3.84 -1.19
C ASN A 109 -13.94 3.32 -1.42
N LEU A 110 -12.97 4.20 -1.71
CA LEU A 110 -11.57 3.91 -2.03
C LEU A 110 -10.66 4.27 -0.83
N TYR A 111 -10.77 3.48 0.22
CA TYR A 111 -10.13 3.75 1.52
C TYR A 111 -8.66 3.35 1.61
N TRP A 112 -8.15 2.50 0.72
CA TRP A 112 -6.79 1.98 0.84
C TRP A 112 -5.87 2.67 -0.13
N ARG A 113 -4.85 3.36 0.39
CA ARG A 113 -3.87 4.12 -0.38
C ARG A 113 -2.57 3.35 -0.51
N VAL A 114 -1.95 3.39 -1.69
CA VAL A 114 -0.56 3.00 -1.89
C VAL A 114 0.29 4.26 -1.85
N LEU A 115 1.28 4.25 -0.97
CA LEU A 115 2.22 5.33 -0.76
C LEU A 115 3.62 4.88 -1.14
N VAL A 116 4.36 5.74 -1.85
CA VAL A 116 5.81 5.64 -2.03
C VAL A 116 6.39 7.00 -1.70
N ASN A 117 7.42 7.06 -0.85
CA ASN A 117 7.98 8.32 -0.34
C ASN A 117 6.90 9.27 0.22
N ASN A 118 5.95 8.73 0.99
CA ASN A 118 4.79 9.44 1.54
C ASN A 118 3.88 10.11 0.49
N LYS A 119 4.06 9.82 -0.79
CA LYS A 119 3.21 10.31 -1.87
C LYS A 119 2.25 9.20 -2.29
N GLU A 120 0.97 9.53 -2.33
CA GLU A 120 -0.05 8.65 -2.88
C GLU A 120 0.13 8.46 -4.38
N ILE A 121 0.18 7.21 -4.81
CA ILE A 121 0.33 6.82 -6.22
C ILE A 121 -0.87 6.05 -6.76
N PHE A 122 -1.66 5.44 -5.87
CA PHE A 122 -2.81 4.62 -6.20
C PHE A 122 -3.72 4.46 -4.98
N ARG A 123 -5.00 4.19 -5.21
CA ARG A 123 -5.94 3.78 -4.16
C ARG A 123 -6.97 2.81 -4.70
N ASP A 124 -7.50 1.95 -3.82
CA ASP A 124 -8.56 1.00 -4.14
C ASP A 124 -9.43 0.69 -2.90
N ILE A 125 -10.46 -0.15 -3.09
CA ILE A 125 -11.47 -0.46 -2.07
C ILE A 125 -11.00 -1.48 -1.02
N THR A 126 -9.98 -2.29 -1.30
CA THR A 126 -9.41 -3.27 -0.34
C THR A 126 -7.88 -3.23 -0.35
N PRO A 127 -7.21 -3.61 0.76
CA PRO A 127 -5.75 -3.60 0.79
C PRO A 127 -5.18 -4.63 -0.19
N GLU A 128 -5.83 -5.77 -0.41
CA GLU A 128 -5.34 -6.81 -1.33
C GLU A 128 -5.30 -6.35 -2.79
N ARG A 129 -6.22 -5.48 -3.20
CA ARG A 129 -6.13 -4.85 -4.53
C ARG A 129 -4.92 -3.93 -4.63
N CYS A 130 -4.63 -3.16 -3.59
CA CYS A 130 -3.41 -2.37 -3.48
C CYS A 130 -2.14 -3.26 -3.49
N GLN A 131 -2.14 -4.36 -2.74
CA GLN A 131 -1.04 -5.34 -2.74
C GLN A 131 -0.77 -5.90 -4.15
N SER A 132 -1.82 -6.35 -4.84
CA SER A 132 -1.71 -6.90 -6.19
C SER A 132 -1.27 -5.84 -7.20
N TYR A 133 -1.75 -4.61 -7.07
CA TYR A 133 -1.28 -3.47 -7.85
C TYR A 133 0.23 -3.25 -7.66
N ILE A 134 0.71 -3.15 -6.41
CA ILE A 134 2.14 -2.96 -6.10
C ILE A 134 2.96 -4.08 -6.73
N LYS A 135 2.55 -5.34 -6.57
CA LYS A 135 3.26 -6.48 -7.13
C LYS A 135 3.37 -6.39 -8.65
N GLN A 136 2.30 -5.99 -9.34
CA GLN A 136 2.35 -5.79 -10.79
C GLN A 136 3.27 -4.62 -11.17
N GLN A 137 3.13 -3.46 -10.54
CA GLN A 137 3.98 -2.30 -10.85
C GLN A 137 5.46 -2.57 -10.56
N TYR A 138 5.75 -3.26 -9.44
CA TYR A 138 7.09 -3.67 -9.09
C TYR A 138 7.67 -4.58 -10.17
N GLN A 139 6.99 -5.68 -10.53
CA GLN A 139 7.48 -6.59 -11.56
C GLN A 139 7.71 -5.91 -12.92
N GLN A 140 6.97 -4.85 -13.24
CA GLN A 140 7.13 -4.08 -14.48
C GLN A 140 8.23 -3.00 -14.42
N CYS A 141 8.82 -2.76 -13.24
CA CYS A 141 9.71 -1.62 -12.96
C CYS A 141 9.03 -0.26 -13.19
N THR A 142 7.72 -0.18 -12.88
CA THR A 142 6.92 1.06 -12.99
C THR A 142 6.51 1.62 -11.62
N LEU A 143 6.75 0.89 -10.54
CA LEU A 143 6.61 1.41 -9.18
C LEU A 143 7.66 2.51 -8.96
N PRO A 144 7.31 3.69 -8.42
CA PRO A 144 8.28 4.70 -8.05
C PRO A 144 9.33 4.15 -7.09
N VAL A 145 10.55 4.70 -7.16
CA VAL A 145 11.66 4.24 -6.32
C VAL A 145 11.50 4.79 -4.91
N GLN A 146 11.52 3.89 -3.92
CA GLN A 146 11.54 4.27 -2.51
C GLN A 146 12.89 4.93 -2.18
N GLU A 147 12.84 6.14 -1.65
CA GLU A 147 14.00 6.86 -1.14
C GLU A 147 14.46 6.21 0.17
N PRO A 148 15.78 6.14 0.42
CA PRO A 148 16.30 5.72 1.72
C PRO A 148 15.65 6.58 2.80
N PHE A 149 15.18 5.94 3.87
CA PHE A 149 14.74 6.68 5.04
C PHE A 149 15.94 7.44 5.61
N GLU A 150 15.96 8.75 5.42
CA GLU A 150 16.84 9.63 6.18
C GLU A 150 16.21 9.79 7.55
N GLU A 151 16.73 9.09 8.56
CA GLU A 151 16.45 9.42 9.95
C GLU A 151 16.67 10.93 10.11
N PRO A 152 15.66 11.70 10.58
CA PRO A 152 15.87 13.12 10.81
C PRO A 152 17.06 13.25 11.75
N CYS A 153 18.08 14.01 11.33
CA CYS A 153 19.30 14.23 12.11
C CYS A 153 18.91 14.48 13.58
N THR A 154 19.43 13.65 14.49
CA THR A 154 19.15 13.66 15.93
C THR A 154 19.52 14.97 16.65
N THR A 155 19.96 15.99 15.90
CA THR A 155 20.18 17.35 16.39
C THR A 155 18.96 17.90 17.13
N GLY A 156 17.74 17.46 16.80
CA GLY A 156 16.53 17.83 17.57
C GLY A 156 16.60 17.42 19.04
N ASN A 157 17.02 16.19 19.35
CA ASN A 157 17.14 15.72 20.73
C ASN A 157 18.29 16.40 21.47
N GLU A 158 19.39 16.69 20.78
CA GLU A 158 20.52 17.45 21.36
C GLU A 158 20.13 18.90 21.65
N ILE A 159 19.37 19.55 20.75
CA ILE A 159 18.85 20.90 20.95
C ILE A 159 17.85 20.91 22.11
N MET A 160 16.92 19.95 22.17
CA MET A 160 15.97 19.85 23.28
C MET A 160 16.67 19.60 24.62
N ALA A 161 17.71 18.76 24.65
CA ALA A 161 18.53 18.56 25.84
C ALA A 161 19.27 19.85 26.26
N GLN A 162 19.80 20.61 25.30
CA GLN A 162 20.44 21.91 25.56
C GLN A 162 19.43 22.95 26.07
N ILE A 163 18.23 23.00 25.49
CA ILE A 163 17.14 23.90 25.92
C ILE A 163 16.71 23.55 27.35
N ALA A 164 16.48 22.28 27.66
CA ALA A 164 16.12 21.82 29.00
C ALA A 164 17.20 22.19 30.03
N THR A 165 18.47 21.92 29.70
CA THR A 165 19.62 22.27 30.56
C THR A 165 19.71 23.78 30.82
N GLU A 166 19.44 24.61 29.82
CA GLU A 166 19.49 26.06 29.97
C GLU A 166 18.28 26.62 30.73
N CYS A 167 17.09 26.03 30.54
CA CYS A 167 15.89 26.36 31.32
C CYS A 167 16.14 26.11 32.82
N GLU A 168 16.71 24.95 33.17
CA GLU A 168 17.08 24.64 34.56
C GLU A 168 18.04 25.67 35.17
N LYS A 169 19.06 26.10 34.43
CA LYS A 169 20.02 27.13 34.90
C LYS A 169 19.35 28.48 35.14
N GLN A 170 18.36 28.83 34.31
CA GLN A 170 17.67 30.12 34.39
C GLN A 170 16.45 30.08 35.33
N GLY A 171 16.17 28.93 35.97
CA GLY A 171 14.98 28.75 36.80
C GLY A 171 13.68 28.86 36.00
N LEU A 172 13.72 28.42 34.74
CA LEU A 172 12.59 28.38 33.83
C LEU A 172 12.03 26.95 33.78
N GLU A 173 10.70 26.85 33.70
CA GLU A 173 9.99 25.59 33.53
C GLU A 173 9.70 25.36 32.04
N LEU A 174 10.11 24.21 31.53
CA LEU A 174 9.83 23.77 30.16
C LEU A 174 8.60 22.86 30.18
N LEU A 175 7.52 23.29 29.53
CA LEU A 175 6.28 22.53 29.34
C LEU A 175 6.06 22.25 27.84
N ASP A 176 5.16 21.33 27.53
CA ASP A 176 4.83 20.95 26.14
C ASP A 176 4.33 22.12 25.29
N ASP A 177 3.82 23.18 25.92
CA ASP A 177 3.25 24.37 25.30
C ASP A 177 4.16 25.62 25.36
N GLY A 178 5.31 25.58 26.05
CA GLY A 178 6.22 26.72 26.14
C GLY A 178 7.25 26.70 27.27
N ILE A 179 7.94 27.83 27.45
CA ILE A 179 8.94 28.05 28.52
C ILE A 179 8.44 29.18 29.42
N TYR A 180 8.34 28.90 30.71
CA TYR A 180 7.77 29.78 31.71
C TYR A 180 8.79 30.15 32.79
N ARG A 181 8.63 31.32 33.40
CA ARG A 181 9.39 31.70 34.60
C ARG A 181 8.50 31.49 35.81
N ASP A 182 9.05 30.92 36.87
CA ASP A 182 8.35 30.72 38.13
C ASP A 182 8.19 32.06 38.88
N ASP A 183 7.33 32.93 38.33
CA ASP A 183 6.90 34.16 38.96
C ASP A 183 5.75 33.82 39.91
N ALA A 184 6.10 33.42 41.13
CA ALA A 184 5.15 33.28 42.22
C ALA A 184 4.45 34.64 42.50
N GLY A 185 3.22 34.77 42.01
CA GLY A 185 2.13 35.51 42.66
C GLY A 185 1.87 36.96 42.22
N LEU A 186 0.71 37.18 41.61
CA LEU A 186 -0.38 37.91 42.28
C LEU A 186 -1.75 37.38 41.83
#